data_AF-A0A485KF91-F1
#
_entry.id   AF-A0A485KF91-F1
#
_cell.length_a   1.000
_cell.length_b   1.000
_cell.length_c   1.000
_cell.angle_alpha   90.00
_cell.angle_beta   90.00
_cell.angle_gamma   90.00
#
_symmetry.space_group_name_H-M   'P 1'
#
loop_
_entity.id
_entity.type
_entity.pdbx_description
1 polymer ?
#
loop_
_entity_poly.entity_id
_entity_poly.type
_entity_poly.pdbx_seq_one_letter_code
_entity_poly.pdbx_strand_id
1 'polypeptide(L)'
;MLPFLTLPEPRFDNATADTIDQVVAPWITQHTKERLPRVVNCVGRNTFGCILVWAVFENELGVLQRLESLPVLVQQPRLFSEAVVIAAANGHLALADWIHQQMLTHKISLVVYVSDVETAISRGHLTGVKWVLKVCSPELHETFQSRINKYGLMFAIKHRQAEIVGWFSAYLTPEDLVEAYFNYDDDGSMLCDVVDPHANVDEVLVVSSVSRWVMPKVQQVFDKFVCLHQSGLFRTHALAGCLFHAVLSGNVPTMAWLIENMDRQQVHDVLFKKSSDFLGYPLQHGIYRSGASMLDMLEAHGIYFTPEEIDQELYQALRQEQDKTAVPAWLSGSTQPNTRISALEWLVERRGGRVAVMGRMIMRLASGGKRQFERFKTLYNEWLLLVHDDLDERRSIKIKCLATGRAFLKQHMFSHNPQLFVDLVTTESLTVVASAYAKTERVVALEVLRAIEIESLSKAINCGRQDIIQFLERKMKRE
;
A
#
# COMPACT_ATOMS: atom_id res chain seq x y z
N MET A 1 -30.21 -1.80 45.87
CA MET A 1 -30.85 -2.23 44.61
C MET A 1 -30.74 -1.18 43.51
N LEU A 2 -30.77 0.12 43.81
CA LEU A 2 -30.57 1.20 42.80
C LEU A 2 -29.37 1.00 41.85
N PRO A 3 -28.18 0.54 42.31
CA PRO A 3 -27.05 0.31 41.40
C PRO A 3 -27.31 -0.77 40.33
N PHE A 4 -28.19 -1.73 40.59
CA PHE A 4 -28.51 -2.80 39.62
C PHE A 4 -29.47 -2.32 38.52
N LEU A 5 -30.16 -1.20 38.72
CA LEU A 5 -31.03 -0.59 37.71
C LEU A 5 -30.24 0.13 36.61
N THR A 6 -28.96 0.43 36.86
CA THR A 6 -28.06 1.08 35.90
C THR A 6 -27.20 0.09 35.12
N LEU A 7 -27.39 -1.22 35.33
CA LEU A 7 -26.64 -2.24 34.60
C LEU A 7 -27.01 -2.24 33.11
N PRO A 8 -26.04 -2.46 32.21
CA PRO A 8 -26.26 -2.49 30.77
C PRO A 8 -27.11 -3.70 30.35
N GLU A 9 -27.39 -3.80 29.04
CA GLU A 9 -27.86 -5.06 28.46
C GLU A 9 -26.75 -6.11 28.54
N PRO A 10 -27.04 -7.36 28.97
CA PRO A 10 -26.03 -8.39 29.15
C PRO A 10 -25.43 -8.81 27.81
N ARG A 11 -24.10 -8.70 27.71
CA ARG A 11 -23.29 -9.14 26.57
C ARG A 11 -22.00 -9.76 27.07
N PHE A 12 -21.56 -10.84 26.42
CA PHE A 12 -20.31 -11.51 26.77
C PHE A 12 -19.10 -10.88 26.08
N ASP A 13 -18.85 -9.61 26.40
CA ASP A 13 -17.63 -8.89 26.02
C ASP A 13 -16.96 -8.29 27.26
N ASN A 14 -15.64 -8.04 27.17
CA ASN A 14 -14.85 -7.56 28.32
C ASN A 14 -15.39 -6.22 28.85
N ALA A 15 -15.77 -5.29 27.97
CA ALA A 15 -16.22 -3.96 28.39
C ALA A 15 -17.54 -4.00 29.18
N THR A 16 -18.47 -4.87 28.76
CA THR A 16 -19.72 -5.11 29.46
C THR A 16 -19.46 -5.83 30.79
N ALA A 17 -18.59 -6.83 30.81
CA ALA A 17 -18.20 -7.53 32.03
C ALA A 17 -17.58 -6.57 33.07
N ASP A 18 -16.64 -5.70 32.65
CA ASP A 18 -16.00 -4.70 33.50
C ASP A 18 -17.04 -3.71 34.07
N THR A 19 -17.98 -3.25 33.24
CA THR A 19 -19.06 -2.35 33.67
C THR A 19 -19.97 -3.00 34.70
N ILE A 20 -20.28 -4.29 34.52
CA ILE A 20 -21.08 -5.06 35.47
C ILE A 20 -20.28 -5.26 36.77
N ASP A 21 -19.00 -5.61 36.69
CA ASP A 21 -18.15 -5.86 37.85
C ASP A 21 -18.02 -4.62 38.76
N GLN A 22 -17.87 -3.42 38.17
CA GLN A 22 -17.86 -2.15 38.90
C GLN A 22 -19.09 -1.91 39.79
N VAL A 23 -20.22 -2.55 39.47
CA VAL A 23 -21.44 -2.51 40.28
C VAL A 23 -21.51 -3.70 41.23
N VAL A 24 -21.21 -4.90 40.72
CA VAL A 24 -21.43 -6.17 41.43
C VAL A 24 -20.38 -6.40 42.51
N ALA A 25 -19.10 -6.20 42.24
CA ALA A 25 -18.02 -6.48 43.21
C ALA A 25 -18.10 -5.59 44.47
N PRO A 26 -18.28 -4.26 44.39
CA PRO A 26 -18.46 -3.42 45.59
C PRO A 26 -19.71 -3.82 46.37
N TRP A 27 -20.79 -4.16 45.67
CA TRP A 27 -22.03 -4.58 46.31
C TRP A 27 -21.87 -5.90 47.07
N ILE A 28 -21.19 -6.89 46.48
CA ILE A 28 -20.88 -8.17 47.13
C ILE A 28 -20.05 -7.96 48.39
N THR A 29 -19.08 -7.05 48.34
CA THR A 29 -18.24 -6.68 49.50
C THR A 29 -19.10 -6.17 50.66
N GLN A 30 -20.17 -5.43 50.36
CA GLN A 30 -21.07 -4.87 51.38
C GLN A 30 -22.14 -5.87 51.86
N HIS A 31 -22.61 -6.78 51.01
CA HIS A 31 -23.86 -7.52 51.23
C HIS A 31 -23.77 -9.05 51.10
N THR A 32 -22.57 -9.61 50.86
CA THR A 32 -22.29 -11.04 50.64
C THR A 32 -22.90 -11.63 49.35
N LYS A 33 -22.21 -12.62 48.77
CA LYS A 33 -22.66 -13.33 47.57
C LYS A 33 -24.00 -14.06 47.75
N GLU A 34 -24.34 -14.45 48.97
CA GLU A 34 -25.57 -15.20 49.30
C GLU A 34 -26.86 -14.40 49.05
N ARG A 35 -26.75 -13.06 48.97
CA ARG A 35 -27.91 -12.19 48.71
C ARG A 35 -28.20 -11.97 47.24
N LEU A 36 -27.32 -12.39 46.32
CA LEU A 36 -27.49 -12.21 44.87
C LEU A 36 -28.78 -12.83 44.32
N PRO A 37 -29.21 -14.05 44.72
CA PRO A 37 -30.48 -14.62 44.24
C PRO A 37 -31.69 -13.71 44.54
N ARG A 38 -31.72 -13.05 45.70
CA ARG A 38 -32.80 -12.10 46.05
C ARG A 38 -32.78 -10.86 45.17
N VAL A 39 -31.60 -10.31 44.87
CA VAL A 39 -31.47 -9.15 43.99
C VAL A 39 -31.97 -9.47 42.59
N VAL A 40 -31.58 -10.62 42.04
CA VAL A 40 -32.00 -11.09 40.73
C VAL A 40 -33.53 -11.23 40.66
N ASN A 41 -34.16 -11.81 41.69
CA ASN A 41 -35.60 -11.97 41.75
C ASN A 41 -36.37 -10.64 41.91
N CYS A 42 -35.77 -9.62 42.53
CA CYS A 42 -36.43 -8.34 42.79
C CYS A 42 -36.28 -7.31 41.65
N VAL A 43 -35.15 -7.30 40.94
CA VAL A 43 -34.83 -6.23 39.96
C VAL A 43 -35.24 -6.60 38.54
N GLY A 44 -35.36 -7.90 38.22
CA GLY A 44 -35.95 -8.39 36.99
C GLY A 44 -34.99 -9.10 36.03
N ARG A 45 -35.47 -9.42 34.83
CA ARG A 45 -34.78 -10.31 33.87
C ARG A 45 -33.42 -9.79 33.40
N ASN A 46 -33.23 -8.48 33.26
CA ASN A 46 -31.96 -7.92 32.81
C ASN A 46 -30.83 -8.15 33.83
N THR A 47 -31.15 -8.03 35.11
CA THR A 47 -30.20 -8.26 36.21
C THR A 47 -29.72 -9.70 36.25
N PHE A 48 -30.59 -10.67 35.94
CA PHE A 48 -30.18 -12.06 35.81
C PHE A 48 -29.05 -12.22 34.78
N GLY A 49 -29.24 -11.69 33.57
CA GLY A 49 -28.23 -11.81 32.52
C GLY A 49 -26.92 -11.14 32.88
N CYS A 50 -26.96 -10.00 33.56
CA CYS A 50 -25.75 -9.32 34.03
C CYS A 50 -25.00 -10.13 35.10
N ILE A 51 -25.72 -10.72 36.07
CA ILE A 51 -25.12 -11.60 37.07
C ILE A 51 -24.54 -12.87 36.42
N LEU A 52 -25.17 -13.39 35.37
CA LEU A 52 -24.62 -14.52 34.60
C LEU A 52 -23.30 -14.13 33.91
N VAL A 53 -23.27 -13.00 33.19
CA VAL A 53 -22.05 -12.49 32.54
C VAL A 53 -20.95 -12.34 33.58
N TRP A 54 -21.21 -11.61 34.67
CA TRP A 54 -20.25 -11.43 35.76
C TRP A 54 -19.75 -12.76 36.33
N ALA A 55 -20.64 -13.69 36.67
CA ALA A 55 -20.25 -14.95 37.28
C ALA A 55 -19.43 -15.84 36.32
N VAL A 56 -19.66 -15.74 35.01
CA VAL A 56 -18.85 -16.42 33.99
C VAL A 56 -17.44 -15.85 33.90
N PHE A 57 -17.31 -14.52 33.93
CA PHE A 57 -16.00 -13.85 33.90
C PHE A 57 -15.21 -14.02 35.20
N GLU A 58 -15.89 -14.05 36.36
CA GLU A 58 -15.26 -14.22 37.67
C GLU A 58 -15.13 -15.69 38.12
N ASN A 59 -15.51 -16.65 37.27
CA ASN A 59 -15.50 -18.09 37.59
C ASN A 59 -16.32 -18.46 38.86
N GLU A 60 -17.44 -17.79 39.09
CA GLU A 60 -18.25 -17.89 40.31
C GLU A 60 -19.32 -18.99 40.20
N LEU A 61 -18.89 -20.24 39.98
CA LEU A 61 -19.79 -21.39 39.87
C LEU A 61 -20.75 -21.51 41.08
N GLY A 62 -20.26 -21.23 42.28
CA GLY A 62 -21.08 -21.27 43.51
C GLY A 62 -22.19 -20.22 43.54
N VAL A 63 -22.04 -19.09 42.84
CA VAL A 63 -23.13 -18.10 42.69
C VAL A 63 -24.20 -18.69 41.76
N LEU A 64 -23.80 -19.23 40.60
CA LEU A 64 -24.73 -19.77 39.61
C LEU A 64 -25.50 -21.00 40.11
N GLN A 65 -24.85 -21.88 40.88
CA GLN A 65 -25.52 -23.05 41.49
C GLN A 65 -26.61 -22.67 42.51
N ARG A 66 -26.48 -21.50 43.16
CA ARG A 66 -27.46 -21.01 44.14
C ARG A 66 -28.56 -20.16 43.51
N LEU A 67 -28.42 -19.75 42.26
CA LEU A 67 -29.48 -19.09 41.54
C LEU A 67 -30.56 -20.14 41.22
N GLU A 68 -31.62 -20.17 42.03
CA GLU A 68 -32.84 -20.98 41.78
C GLU A 68 -33.53 -20.63 40.44
N SER A 69 -33.04 -19.63 39.70
CA SER A 69 -33.58 -19.10 38.46
C SER A 69 -33.17 -19.87 37.20
N LEU A 70 -32.82 -21.15 37.30
CA LEU A 70 -32.70 -22.09 36.17
C LEU A 70 -33.89 -21.99 35.17
N PRO A 71 -35.16 -21.84 35.61
CA PRO A 71 -36.27 -21.63 34.68
C PRO A 71 -36.19 -20.34 33.85
N VAL A 72 -35.52 -19.29 34.34
CA VAL A 72 -35.30 -18.03 33.60
C VAL A 72 -34.22 -18.22 32.54
N LEU A 73 -33.19 -19.01 32.85
CA LEU A 73 -32.13 -19.38 31.92
C LEU A 73 -32.64 -20.16 30.70
N VAL A 74 -33.58 -21.08 30.91
CA VAL A 74 -34.21 -21.86 29.83
C VAL A 74 -34.96 -20.96 28.83
N GLN A 75 -35.42 -19.77 29.26
CA GLN A 75 -36.10 -18.81 28.38
C GLN A 75 -35.13 -18.02 27.49
N GLN A 76 -33.81 -18.11 27.71
CA GLN A 76 -32.79 -17.41 26.93
C GLN A 76 -31.69 -18.36 26.42
N PRO A 77 -32.01 -19.31 25.51
CA PRO A 77 -31.05 -20.30 25.03
C PRO A 77 -29.76 -19.71 24.45
N ARG A 78 -29.84 -18.55 23.77
CA ARG A 78 -28.67 -17.88 23.18
C ARG A 78 -27.67 -17.44 24.24
N LEU A 79 -28.15 -16.79 25.30
CA LEU A 79 -27.32 -16.35 26.41
C LEU A 79 -26.64 -17.53 27.10
N PHE A 80 -27.30 -18.70 27.10
CA PHE A 80 -26.76 -19.94 27.67
C PHE A 80 -25.64 -20.54 26.81
N SER A 81 -25.84 -20.59 25.49
CA SER A 81 -24.79 -21.01 24.56
C SER A 81 -23.55 -20.10 24.67
N GLU A 82 -23.76 -18.78 24.71
CA GLU A 82 -22.66 -17.82 24.87
C GLU A 82 -21.96 -17.98 26.23
N ALA A 83 -22.71 -18.14 27.32
CA ALA A 83 -22.14 -18.36 28.65
C ALA A 83 -21.24 -19.59 28.74
N VAL A 84 -21.69 -20.71 28.15
CA VAL A 84 -20.92 -21.95 28.07
C VAL A 84 -19.61 -21.75 27.32
N VAL A 85 -19.69 -21.17 26.12
CA VAL A 85 -18.53 -20.93 25.26
C VAL A 85 -17.54 -20.02 25.95
N ILE A 86 -18.01 -18.93 26.57
CA ILE A 86 -17.15 -17.93 27.20
C ILE A 86 -16.51 -18.47 28.48
N ALA A 87 -17.25 -19.25 29.28
CA ALA A 87 -16.67 -19.97 30.42
C ALA A 87 -15.54 -20.90 29.96
N ALA A 88 -15.77 -21.69 28.91
CA ALA A 88 -14.73 -22.55 28.35
C ALA A 88 -13.55 -21.75 27.77
N ALA A 89 -13.85 -20.67 27.03
CA ALA A 89 -12.87 -19.78 26.43
C ALA A 89 -11.95 -19.15 27.47
N ASN A 90 -12.45 -18.83 28.67
CA ASN A 90 -11.67 -18.32 29.80
C ASN A 90 -11.00 -19.44 30.65
N GLY A 91 -11.05 -20.70 30.22
CA GLY A 91 -10.48 -21.82 30.95
C GLY A 91 -11.28 -22.24 32.19
N HIS A 92 -12.49 -21.71 32.40
CA HIS A 92 -13.39 -22.05 33.51
C HIS A 92 -14.15 -23.35 33.23
N LEU A 93 -13.42 -24.45 32.99
CA LEU A 93 -14.01 -25.70 32.48
C LEU A 93 -15.06 -26.30 33.40
N ALA A 94 -14.85 -26.26 34.72
CA ALA A 94 -15.83 -26.77 35.68
C ALA A 94 -17.16 -25.99 35.58
N LEU A 95 -17.08 -24.68 35.32
CA LEU A 95 -18.25 -23.86 35.09
C LEU A 95 -18.89 -24.15 33.73
N ALA A 96 -18.11 -24.22 32.66
CA ALA A 96 -18.60 -24.56 31.32
C ALA A 96 -19.30 -25.93 31.30
N ASP A 97 -18.70 -26.95 31.90
CA ASP A 97 -19.27 -28.29 32.10
C ASP A 97 -20.59 -28.20 32.86
N TRP A 98 -20.63 -27.48 33.97
CA TRP A 98 -21.85 -27.33 34.74
C TRP A 98 -22.98 -26.69 33.93
N ILE A 99 -22.72 -25.57 33.24
CA ILE A 99 -23.73 -24.88 32.42
C ILE A 99 -24.20 -25.82 31.28
N HIS A 100 -23.29 -26.54 30.63
CA HIS A 100 -23.62 -27.49 29.57
C HIS A 100 -24.47 -28.67 30.09
N GLN A 101 -24.20 -29.20 31.28
CA GLN A 101 -25.05 -30.22 31.89
C GLN A 101 -26.47 -29.70 32.18
N GLN A 102 -26.60 -28.43 32.58
CA GLN A 102 -27.91 -27.80 32.72
C GLN A 102 -28.62 -27.69 31.36
N MET A 103 -27.91 -27.32 30.28
CA MET A 103 -28.48 -27.32 28.91
C MET A 103 -29.04 -28.69 28.53
N LEU A 104 -28.26 -29.75 28.72
CA LEU A 104 -28.66 -31.14 28.42
C LEU A 104 -29.87 -31.56 29.25
N THR A 105 -29.87 -31.27 30.55
CA THR A 105 -30.99 -31.57 31.46
C THR A 105 -32.29 -30.91 30.98
N HIS A 106 -32.20 -29.70 30.43
CA HIS A 106 -33.32 -28.94 29.90
C HIS A 106 -33.57 -29.13 28.39
N LYS A 107 -32.88 -30.08 27.74
CA LYS A 107 -32.99 -30.39 26.30
C LYS A 107 -32.73 -29.16 25.40
N ILE A 108 -31.84 -28.27 25.82
CA ILE A 108 -31.38 -27.14 25.03
C ILE A 108 -30.15 -27.60 24.24
N SER A 109 -30.24 -27.51 22.91
CA SER A 109 -29.09 -27.83 22.04
C SER A 109 -28.06 -26.69 22.10
N LEU A 110 -26.79 -27.04 22.34
CA LEU A 110 -25.68 -26.11 22.20
C LEU A 110 -25.32 -26.01 20.72
N VAL A 111 -25.54 -24.82 20.14
CA VAL A 111 -25.07 -24.50 18.79
C VAL A 111 -23.78 -23.73 18.93
N VAL A 112 -22.69 -24.29 18.42
CA VAL A 112 -21.38 -23.64 18.39
C VAL A 112 -21.07 -23.17 16.98
N TYR A 113 -20.72 -21.90 16.86
CA TYR A 113 -20.32 -21.25 15.63
C TYR A 113 -18.79 -21.15 15.53
N VAL A 114 -18.29 -20.87 14.32
CA VAL A 114 -16.85 -20.64 14.11
C VAL A 114 -16.33 -19.47 14.96
N SER A 115 -17.15 -18.44 15.20
CA SER A 115 -16.82 -17.31 16.07
C SER A 115 -16.63 -17.69 17.54
N ASP A 116 -17.31 -18.74 18.00
CA ASP A 116 -17.18 -19.24 19.37
C ASP A 116 -15.82 -19.92 19.55
N VAL A 117 -15.39 -20.67 18.53
CA VAL A 117 -14.06 -21.28 18.47
C VAL A 117 -12.98 -20.20 18.36
N GLU A 118 -13.15 -19.17 17.52
CA GLU A 118 -12.25 -18.01 17.47
C GLU A 118 -12.13 -17.34 18.83
N THR A 119 -13.24 -17.16 19.54
CA THR A 119 -13.25 -16.56 20.88
C THR A 119 -12.44 -17.39 21.87
N ALA A 120 -12.65 -18.71 21.91
CA ALA A 120 -11.87 -19.61 22.76
C ALA A 120 -10.38 -19.60 22.42
N ILE A 121 -10.03 -19.56 21.13
CA ILE A 121 -8.64 -19.49 20.68
C ILE A 121 -8.01 -18.16 21.08
N SER A 122 -8.71 -17.04 20.89
CA SER A 122 -8.17 -15.70 21.17
C SER A 122 -7.73 -15.51 22.62
N ARG A 123 -8.32 -16.27 23.55
CA ARG A 123 -8.02 -16.27 24.98
C ARG A 123 -6.83 -17.16 25.36
N GLY A 124 -6.35 -18.02 24.46
CA GLY A 124 -5.15 -18.83 24.66
C GLY A 124 -5.33 -20.06 25.54
N HIS A 125 -6.54 -20.39 25.97
CA HIS A 125 -6.79 -21.55 26.83
C HIS A 125 -7.03 -22.82 26.00
N LEU A 126 -5.96 -23.56 25.68
CA LEU A 126 -6.04 -24.79 24.87
C LEU A 126 -7.05 -25.81 25.40
N THR A 127 -7.15 -25.95 26.73
CA THR A 127 -8.13 -26.85 27.36
C THR A 127 -9.57 -26.41 27.11
N GLY A 128 -9.82 -25.11 27.07
CA GLY A 128 -11.08 -24.49 26.66
C GLY A 128 -11.44 -24.79 25.21
N VAL A 129 -10.49 -24.61 24.30
CA VAL A 129 -10.69 -24.94 22.87
C VAL A 129 -11.01 -26.42 22.69
N LYS A 130 -10.24 -27.32 23.32
CA LYS A 130 -10.50 -28.76 23.30
C LYS A 130 -11.90 -29.09 23.84
N TRP A 131 -12.32 -28.40 24.90
CA TRP A 131 -13.62 -28.57 25.50
C TRP A 131 -14.74 -28.14 24.54
N VAL A 132 -14.65 -26.93 23.97
CA VAL A 132 -15.62 -26.41 23.01
C VAL A 132 -15.78 -27.39 21.85
N LEU A 133 -14.68 -27.82 21.24
CA LEU A 133 -14.70 -28.75 20.11
C LEU A 133 -15.26 -30.13 20.48
N LYS A 134 -15.01 -30.61 21.71
CA LYS A 134 -15.59 -31.86 22.21
C LYS A 134 -17.12 -31.77 22.36
N VAL A 135 -17.63 -30.66 22.87
CA VAL A 135 -19.09 -30.50 23.10
C VAL A 135 -19.86 -30.07 21.85
N CYS A 136 -19.19 -29.57 20.81
CA CYS A 136 -19.78 -29.36 19.49
C CYS A 136 -20.36 -30.65 18.87
N SER A 137 -20.02 -31.82 19.44
CA SER A 137 -20.64 -33.14 19.24
C SER A 137 -20.34 -33.86 17.90
N PRO A 138 -20.45 -35.21 17.87
CA PRO A 138 -19.85 -36.11 16.86
C PRO A 138 -20.52 -36.15 15.49
N GLU A 139 -21.67 -35.51 15.32
CA GLU A 139 -22.43 -35.51 14.05
C GLU A 139 -21.87 -34.51 13.03
N LEU A 140 -20.82 -33.77 13.43
CA LEU A 140 -20.09 -32.89 12.55
C LEU A 140 -19.50 -33.72 11.41
N HIS A 141 -20.12 -33.56 10.25
CA HIS A 141 -19.63 -34.07 8.98
C HIS A 141 -18.12 -33.77 8.86
N GLU A 142 -17.35 -34.71 8.32
CA GLU A 142 -15.88 -34.62 8.18
C GLU A 142 -15.42 -33.26 7.61
N THR A 143 -16.23 -32.67 6.73
CA THR A 143 -16.03 -31.34 6.15
C THR A 143 -16.04 -30.21 7.17
N PHE A 144 -16.85 -30.27 8.22
CA PHE A 144 -16.88 -29.26 9.27
C PHE A 144 -15.66 -29.37 10.18
N GLN A 145 -15.23 -30.58 10.54
CA GLN A 145 -14.00 -30.78 11.31
C GLN A 145 -12.78 -30.27 10.54
N SER A 146 -12.68 -30.57 9.24
CA SER A 146 -11.62 -30.04 8.37
C SER A 146 -11.62 -28.51 8.34
N ARG A 147 -12.80 -27.89 8.19
CA ARG A 147 -12.93 -26.41 8.25
C ARG A 147 -12.50 -25.85 9.59
N ILE A 148 -12.93 -26.46 10.70
CA ILE A 148 -12.54 -26.02 12.05
C ILE A 148 -11.03 -26.14 12.24
N ASN A 149 -10.39 -27.21 11.79
CA ASN A 149 -8.94 -27.35 11.94
C ASN A 149 -8.19 -26.25 11.18
N LYS A 150 -8.61 -25.95 9.93
CA LYS A 150 -8.01 -24.88 9.12
C LYS A 150 -8.24 -23.49 9.71
N TYR A 151 -9.49 -23.13 10.01
CA TYR A 151 -9.80 -21.82 10.60
C TYR A 151 -9.24 -21.69 12.01
N GLY A 152 -9.26 -22.76 12.79
CA GLY A 152 -8.69 -22.82 14.13
C GLY A 152 -7.19 -22.53 14.12
N LEU A 153 -6.44 -23.14 13.20
CA LEU A 153 -5.03 -22.81 13.01
C LEU A 153 -4.84 -21.33 12.61
N MET A 154 -5.61 -20.83 11.63
CA MET A 154 -5.56 -19.43 11.20
C MET A 154 -5.80 -18.46 12.38
N PHE A 155 -6.83 -18.69 13.19
CA PHE A 155 -7.12 -17.87 14.37
C PHE A 155 -6.01 -17.98 15.43
N ALA A 156 -5.44 -19.18 15.63
CA ALA A 156 -4.37 -19.38 16.59
C ALA A 156 -3.10 -18.60 16.20
N ILE A 157 -2.76 -18.56 14.91
CA ILE A 157 -1.66 -17.75 14.37
C ILE A 157 -1.96 -16.25 14.54
N LYS A 158 -3.15 -15.81 14.12
CA LYS A 158 -3.60 -14.40 14.24
C LYS A 158 -3.51 -13.88 15.68
N HIS A 159 -3.86 -14.73 16.66
CA HIS A 159 -3.81 -14.39 18.08
C HIS A 159 -2.50 -14.81 18.78
N ARG A 160 -1.49 -15.29 18.03
CA ARG A 160 -0.16 -15.66 18.54
C ARG A 160 -0.18 -16.74 19.64
N GLN A 161 -1.07 -17.71 19.51
CA GLN A 161 -1.29 -18.77 20.50
C GLN A 161 -0.50 -20.05 20.19
N ALA A 162 0.81 -20.04 20.45
CA ALA A 162 1.73 -21.10 20.03
C ALA A 162 1.33 -22.52 20.48
N GLU A 163 0.81 -22.68 21.71
CA GLU A 163 0.37 -24.00 22.21
C GLU A 163 -0.82 -24.54 21.40
N ILE A 164 -1.74 -23.66 21.00
CA ILE A 164 -2.92 -23.99 20.20
C ILE A 164 -2.52 -24.25 18.74
N VAL A 165 -1.56 -23.48 18.20
CA VAL A 165 -0.96 -23.72 16.88
C VAL A 165 -0.39 -25.14 16.83
N GLY A 166 0.49 -25.50 17.77
CA GLY A 166 1.09 -26.84 17.83
C GLY A 166 0.05 -27.96 17.95
N TRP A 167 -1.04 -27.72 18.67
CA TRP A 167 -2.15 -28.67 18.76
C TRP A 167 -2.91 -28.83 17.44
N PHE A 168 -3.30 -27.75 16.76
CA PHE A 168 -3.99 -27.84 15.47
C PHE A 168 -3.10 -28.42 14.37
N SER A 169 -1.79 -28.16 14.40
CA SER A 169 -0.85 -28.68 13.39
C SER A 169 -0.81 -30.20 13.32
N ALA A 170 -1.12 -30.90 14.42
CA ALA A 170 -1.17 -32.36 14.45
C ALA A 170 -2.35 -32.96 13.65
N TYR A 171 -3.34 -32.16 13.25
CA TYR A 171 -4.55 -32.61 12.53
C TYR A 171 -4.63 -32.11 11.08
N LEU A 172 -3.58 -31.48 10.58
CA LEU A 172 -3.54 -30.86 9.25
C LEU A 172 -2.54 -31.58 8.36
N THR A 173 -2.78 -31.54 7.05
CA THR A 173 -1.83 -32.10 6.09
C THR A 173 -0.62 -31.17 5.93
N PRO A 174 0.52 -31.67 5.43
CA PRO A 174 1.67 -30.82 5.12
C PRO A 174 1.30 -29.64 4.20
N GLU A 175 0.42 -29.84 3.23
CA GLU A 175 -0.05 -28.79 2.30
C GLU A 175 -0.82 -27.69 3.05
N ASP A 176 -1.73 -28.07 3.96
CA ASP A 176 -2.48 -27.12 4.78
C ASP A 176 -1.55 -26.28 5.68
N LEU A 177 -0.48 -26.89 6.20
CA LEU A 177 0.53 -26.21 7.02
C LEU A 177 1.37 -25.24 6.20
N VAL A 178 1.77 -25.60 4.99
CA VAL A 178 2.51 -24.71 4.06
C VAL A 178 1.63 -23.53 3.67
N GLU A 179 0.36 -23.78 3.30
CA GLU A 179 -0.59 -22.72 2.99
C GLU A 179 -0.75 -21.76 4.16
N ALA A 180 -0.94 -22.28 5.38
CA ALA A 180 -1.08 -21.45 6.57
C ALA A 180 0.20 -20.66 6.90
N TYR A 181 1.38 -21.27 6.73
CA TYR A 181 2.68 -20.63 6.95
C TYR A 181 2.91 -19.45 6.01
N PHE A 182 2.50 -19.55 4.76
CA PHE A 182 2.61 -18.45 3.80
C PHE A 182 1.51 -17.41 3.95
N ASN A 183 0.28 -17.82 4.28
CA ASN A 183 -0.87 -16.93 4.26
C ASN A 183 -1.19 -16.23 5.58
N TYR A 184 -0.82 -16.78 6.72
CA TYR A 184 -1.27 -16.27 8.02
C TYR A 184 -0.12 -15.98 8.99
N ASP A 185 1.03 -16.64 8.84
CA ASP A 185 2.19 -16.48 9.71
C ASP A 185 3.20 -15.46 9.14
N ASP A 186 2.82 -14.19 9.11
CA ASP A 186 3.55 -13.11 8.42
C ASP A 186 5.00 -12.91 8.89
N ASP A 187 5.34 -13.36 10.10
CA ASP A 187 6.72 -13.31 10.64
C ASP A 187 7.40 -14.68 10.81
N GLY A 188 6.70 -15.77 10.52
CA GLY A 188 7.24 -17.12 10.60
C GLY A 188 7.40 -17.67 12.00
N SER A 189 7.00 -16.91 13.03
CA SER A 189 7.26 -17.29 14.41
C SER A 189 6.38 -18.44 14.91
N MET A 190 5.26 -18.73 14.23
CA MET A 190 4.27 -19.69 14.73
C MET A 190 4.44 -21.09 14.11
N LEU A 191 4.81 -21.17 12.83
CA LEU A 191 4.76 -22.41 12.06
C LEU A 191 6.11 -22.87 11.51
N CYS A 192 7.20 -22.11 11.64
CA CYS A 192 8.50 -22.45 11.06
C CYS A 192 9.02 -23.83 11.50
N ASP A 193 8.76 -24.25 12.74
CA ASP A 193 9.26 -25.53 13.27
C ASP A 193 8.44 -26.75 12.81
N VAL A 194 7.17 -26.57 12.48
CA VAL A 194 6.25 -27.68 12.16
C VAL A 194 6.08 -27.91 10.65
N VAL A 195 6.42 -26.91 9.83
CA VAL A 195 6.36 -27.03 8.37
C VAL A 195 7.50 -27.93 7.87
N ASP A 196 7.16 -28.88 7.01
CA ASP A 196 8.13 -29.81 6.40
C ASP A 196 8.99 -29.08 5.34
N PRO A 197 10.34 -29.04 5.52
CA PRO A 197 11.28 -28.52 4.52
C PRO A 197 11.14 -29.11 3.11
N HIS A 198 10.62 -30.33 2.99
CA HIS A 198 10.46 -31.07 1.74
C HIS A 198 9.05 -30.98 1.14
N ALA A 199 8.13 -30.25 1.78
CA ALA A 199 6.79 -30.08 1.24
C ALA A 199 6.82 -29.41 -0.14
N ASN A 200 5.86 -29.78 -0.99
CA ASN A 200 5.72 -29.16 -2.30
C ASN A 200 5.24 -27.72 -2.15
N VAL A 201 6.02 -26.78 -2.68
CA VAL A 201 5.72 -25.34 -2.60
C VAL A 201 5.26 -24.86 -3.97
N ASP A 202 4.12 -24.19 -4.01
CA ASP A 202 3.65 -23.49 -5.20
C ASP A 202 4.35 -22.12 -5.32
N GLU A 203 4.98 -21.86 -6.48
CA GLU A 203 5.63 -20.59 -6.79
C GLU A 203 4.66 -19.41 -6.66
N VAL A 204 3.42 -19.57 -7.13
CA VAL A 204 2.40 -18.50 -7.09
C VAL A 204 2.07 -18.12 -5.65
N LEU A 205 2.02 -19.11 -4.76
CA LEU A 205 1.72 -18.90 -3.35
C LEU A 205 2.85 -18.14 -2.63
N VAL A 206 4.12 -18.46 -2.92
CA VAL A 206 5.28 -17.72 -2.39
C VAL A 206 5.26 -16.27 -2.86
N VAL A 207 5.12 -16.08 -4.17
CA VAL A 207 5.19 -14.76 -4.82
C VAL A 207 4.05 -13.85 -4.37
N SER A 208 2.82 -14.37 -4.31
CA SER A 208 1.66 -13.58 -3.87
C SER A 208 1.69 -13.21 -2.38
N SER A 209 2.37 -14.02 -1.56
CA SER A 209 2.41 -13.82 -0.11
C SER A 209 3.49 -12.87 0.38
N VAL A 210 4.60 -12.72 -0.36
CA VAL A 210 5.78 -11.94 0.07
C VAL A 210 5.47 -10.51 0.50
N SER A 211 4.42 -9.89 -0.07
CA SER A 211 4.05 -8.50 0.24
C SER A 211 3.56 -8.30 1.67
N ARG A 212 3.15 -9.36 2.36
CA ARG A 212 2.71 -9.35 3.76
C ARG A 212 3.82 -9.72 4.73
N TRP A 213 4.87 -10.39 4.24
CA TRP A 213 5.93 -10.91 5.09
C TRP A 213 6.87 -9.81 5.57
N VAL A 214 7.30 -9.93 6.83
CA VAL A 214 8.47 -9.18 7.29
C VAL A 214 9.75 -9.78 6.70
N MET A 215 10.79 -8.97 6.54
CA MET A 215 12.05 -9.40 5.89
C MET A 215 12.62 -10.70 6.49
N PRO A 216 12.70 -10.90 7.82
CA PRO A 216 13.21 -12.16 8.39
C PRO A 216 12.42 -13.40 7.94
N LYS A 217 11.11 -13.28 7.74
CA LYS A 217 10.27 -14.37 7.23
C LYS A 217 10.64 -14.73 5.79
N VAL A 218 10.92 -13.74 4.94
CA VAL A 218 11.37 -13.99 3.57
C VAL A 218 12.64 -14.87 3.58
N GLN A 219 13.63 -14.51 4.41
CA GLN A 219 14.85 -15.29 4.57
C GLN A 219 14.56 -16.72 5.04
N GLN A 220 13.77 -16.84 6.11
CA GLN A 220 13.38 -18.14 6.65
C GLN A 220 12.69 -19.03 5.60
N VAL A 221 11.81 -18.48 4.76
CA VAL A 221 11.15 -19.25 3.70
C VAL A 221 12.17 -19.80 2.69
N PHE A 222 13.10 -18.97 2.21
CA PHE A 222 14.11 -19.39 1.25
C PHE A 222 15.18 -20.32 1.83
N ASP A 223 15.39 -20.29 3.15
CA ASP A 223 16.30 -21.19 3.85
C ASP A 223 15.63 -22.51 4.25
N LYS A 224 14.34 -22.48 4.60
CA LYS A 224 13.58 -23.63 5.11
C LYS A 224 13.24 -24.64 4.02
N PHE A 225 12.77 -24.19 2.86
CA PHE A 225 12.28 -25.11 1.83
C PHE A 225 13.38 -25.52 0.86
N VAL A 226 13.59 -26.82 0.69
CA VAL A 226 14.69 -27.35 -0.14
C VAL A 226 14.61 -26.87 -1.59
N CYS A 227 13.41 -26.80 -2.17
CA CYS A 227 13.18 -26.32 -3.53
C CYS A 227 13.50 -24.83 -3.73
N LEU A 228 13.41 -24.03 -2.66
CA LEU A 228 13.77 -22.61 -2.66
C LEU A 228 15.23 -22.41 -2.26
N HIS A 229 15.82 -23.28 -1.44
CA HIS A 229 17.19 -23.16 -0.98
C HIS A 229 18.20 -23.51 -2.09
N GLN A 230 17.93 -24.58 -2.85
CA GLN A 230 18.83 -25.03 -3.91
C GLN A 230 18.77 -24.11 -5.14
N SER A 231 19.94 -23.82 -5.73
CA SER A 231 20.01 -23.09 -6.99
C SER A 231 19.28 -23.87 -8.08
N GLY A 232 18.36 -23.23 -8.79
CA GLY A 232 17.56 -23.84 -9.84
C GLY A 232 16.54 -22.86 -10.40
N LEU A 233 15.87 -23.27 -11.48
CA LEU A 233 14.87 -22.42 -12.15
C LEU A 233 13.74 -21.98 -11.22
N PHE A 234 13.27 -22.88 -10.35
CA PHE A 234 12.21 -22.59 -9.38
C PHE A 234 12.61 -21.47 -8.41
N ARG A 235 13.78 -21.57 -7.76
CA ARG A 235 14.32 -20.50 -6.89
C ARG A 235 14.46 -19.19 -7.64
N THR A 236 15.01 -19.21 -8.86
CA THR A 236 15.20 -18.01 -9.69
C THR A 236 13.87 -17.31 -9.98
N HIS A 237 12.85 -18.05 -10.41
CA HIS A 237 11.54 -17.47 -10.68
C HIS A 237 10.86 -16.96 -9.40
N ALA A 238 10.93 -17.71 -8.30
CA ALA A 238 10.40 -17.29 -7.02
C ALA A 238 11.07 -15.99 -6.52
N LEU A 239 12.40 -15.87 -6.61
CA LEU A 239 13.12 -14.64 -6.26
C LEU A 239 12.68 -13.46 -7.14
N ALA A 240 12.59 -13.67 -8.46
CA ALA A 240 12.17 -12.64 -9.41
C ALA A 240 10.72 -12.17 -9.16
N GLY A 241 9.79 -13.10 -8.96
CA GLY A 241 8.41 -12.79 -8.60
C GLY A 241 8.32 -12.10 -7.24
N CYS A 242 9.10 -12.56 -6.25
CA CYS A 242 9.14 -11.92 -4.94
C CYS A 242 9.66 -10.49 -5.02
N LEU A 243 10.73 -10.24 -5.80
CA LEU A 243 11.29 -8.91 -5.98
C LEU A 243 10.27 -7.99 -6.65
N PHE A 244 9.57 -8.48 -7.68
CA PHE A 244 8.49 -7.76 -8.32
C PHE A 244 7.43 -7.29 -7.31
N HIS A 245 6.92 -8.20 -6.47
CA HIS A 245 5.89 -7.86 -5.47
C HIS A 245 6.44 -7.00 -4.32
N ALA A 246 7.70 -7.17 -3.92
CA ALA A 246 8.38 -6.32 -2.94
C ALA A 246 8.50 -4.87 -3.45
N VAL A 247 8.84 -4.68 -4.73
CA VAL A 247 8.85 -3.37 -5.39
C VAL A 247 7.45 -2.76 -5.44
N LEU A 248 6.43 -3.53 -5.84
CA LEU A 248 5.06 -3.03 -5.92
C LEU A 248 4.48 -2.61 -4.55
N SER A 249 4.89 -3.29 -3.47
CA SER A 249 4.46 -2.98 -2.10
C SER A 249 5.31 -1.89 -1.45
N GLY A 250 6.51 -1.64 -1.96
CA GLY A 250 7.45 -0.66 -1.43
C GLY A 250 8.23 -1.16 -0.20
N ASN A 251 8.42 -2.49 -0.08
CA ASN A 251 9.11 -3.11 1.06
C ASN A 251 10.64 -3.10 0.85
N VAL A 252 11.27 -1.96 1.10
CA VAL A 252 12.71 -1.72 0.83
C VAL A 252 13.64 -2.75 1.52
N PRO A 253 13.44 -3.14 2.79
CA PRO A 253 14.29 -4.17 3.42
C PRO A 253 14.23 -5.53 2.70
N THR A 254 13.04 -5.97 2.31
CA THR A 254 12.86 -7.22 1.54
C THR A 254 13.48 -7.10 0.15
N MET A 255 13.33 -5.95 -0.51
CA MET A 255 13.95 -5.71 -1.83
C MET A 255 15.47 -5.82 -1.76
N ALA A 256 16.12 -5.20 -0.78
CA ALA A 256 17.57 -5.24 -0.61
C ALA A 256 18.07 -6.69 -0.51
N TRP A 257 17.47 -7.47 0.39
CA TRP A 257 17.84 -8.87 0.56
C TRP A 257 17.62 -9.71 -0.72
N LEU A 258 16.50 -9.49 -1.43
CA LEU A 258 16.24 -10.19 -2.69
C LEU A 258 17.27 -9.85 -3.78
N ILE A 259 17.66 -8.57 -3.88
CA ILE A 259 18.68 -8.10 -4.84
C ILE A 259 20.03 -8.75 -4.55
N GLU A 260 20.43 -8.86 -3.28
CA GLU A 260 21.68 -9.53 -2.88
C GLU A 260 21.71 -11.03 -3.24
N ASN A 261 20.54 -11.65 -3.41
CA ASN A 261 20.37 -13.08 -3.69
C ASN A 261 20.11 -13.40 -5.18
N MET A 262 20.18 -12.39 -6.05
CA MET A 262 19.90 -12.51 -7.48
C MET A 262 21.09 -12.05 -8.32
N ASP A 263 21.20 -12.54 -9.56
CA ASP A 263 22.17 -11.97 -10.48
C ASP A 263 21.71 -10.59 -10.99
N ARG A 264 22.69 -9.74 -11.33
CA ARG A 264 22.43 -8.35 -11.72
C ARG A 264 21.53 -8.23 -12.96
N GLN A 265 21.60 -9.18 -13.89
CA GLN A 265 20.78 -9.16 -15.09
C GLN A 265 19.33 -9.51 -14.76
N GLN A 266 19.09 -10.50 -13.90
CA GLN A 266 17.76 -10.85 -13.40
C GLN A 266 17.11 -9.68 -12.66
N VAL A 267 17.86 -9.01 -11.77
CA VAL A 267 17.36 -7.82 -11.07
C VAL A 267 16.97 -6.74 -12.06
N HIS A 268 17.82 -6.47 -13.06
CA HIS A 268 17.52 -5.50 -14.10
C HIS A 268 16.26 -5.88 -14.89
N ASP A 269 16.14 -7.15 -15.29
CA ASP A 269 14.98 -7.66 -16.02
C ASP A 269 13.69 -7.51 -15.20
N VAL A 270 13.72 -7.75 -13.90
CA VAL A 270 12.54 -7.59 -13.04
C VAL A 270 12.15 -6.11 -12.86
N LEU A 271 13.12 -5.22 -12.67
CA LEU A 271 12.85 -3.81 -12.37
C LEU A 271 12.45 -3.01 -13.63
N PHE A 272 13.14 -3.24 -14.75
CA PHE A 272 13.06 -2.37 -15.93
C PHE A 272 12.28 -3.00 -17.10
N LYS A 273 12.09 -4.33 -17.14
CA LYS A 273 11.29 -4.93 -18.20
C LYS A 273 9.81 -4.77 -17.91
N LYS A 274 9.06 -4.38 -18.94
CA LYS A 274 7.60 -4.31 -18.83
C LYS A 274 7.02 -5.72 -18.66
N SER A 275 6.34 -5.96 -17.55
CA SER A 275 5.55 -7.18 -17.37
C SER A 275 4.34 -7.17 -18.30
N SER A 276 4.02 -8.33 -18.90
CA SER A 276 2.80 -8.50 -19.70
C SER A 276 1.54 -8.36 -18.86
N ASP A 277 1.63 -8.70 -17.57
CA ASP A 277 0.47 -8.93 -16.72
C ASP A 277 0.03 -7.65 -15.99
N PHE A 278 0.88 -6.62 -15.99
CA PHE A 278 0.65 -5.36 -15.30
C PHE A 278 0.74 -4.15 -16.24
N LEU A 279 -0.09 -3.14 -15.99
CA LEU A 279 -0.22 -1.92 -16.80
C LEU A 279 0.94 -0.90 -16.63
N GLY A 280 2.12 -1.34 -16.21
CA GLY A 280 3.24 -0.45 -15.93
C GLY A 280 4.56 -1.17 -15.63
N TYR A 281 5.61 -0.39 -15.39
CA TYR A 281 6.89 -0.90 -14.92
C TYR A 281 6.85 -1.02 -13.39
N PRO A 282 7.32 -2.12 -12.78
CA PRO A 282 7.29 -2.30 -11.33
C PRO A 282 7.98 -1.17 -10.60
N LEU A 283 9.12 -0.75 -11.14
CA LEU A 283 9.94 0.34 -10.62
C LEU A 283 9.16 1.64 -10.46
N GLN A 284 8.27 1.96 -11.39
CA GLN A 284 7.42 3.17 -11.30
C GLN A 284 6.49 3.10 -10.08
N HIS A 285 5.86 1.95 -9.87
CA HIS A 285 4.99 1.74 -8.72
C HIS A 285 5.79 1.79 -7.41
N GLY A 286 6.98 1.18 -7.37
CA GLY A 286 7.87 1.22 -6.22
C GLY A 286 8.33 2.63 -5.88
N ILE A 287 8.71 3.43 -6.88
CA ILE A 287 9.09 4.84 -6.72
C ILE A 287 7.95 5.62 -6.03
N TYR A 288 6.71 5.36 -6.43
CA TYR A 288 5.55 6.05 -5.85
C TYR A 288 5.18 5.59 -4.44
N ARG A 289 5.53 4.36 -4.04
CA ARG A 289 5.25 3.86 -2.68
C ARG A 289 6.36 4.21 -1.69
N SER A 290 7.62 3.95 -2.05
CA SER A 290 8.76 4.06 -1.13
C SER A 290 9.54 5.37 -1.24
N GLY A 291 9.30 6.15 -2.28
CA GLY A 291 9.99 7.42 -2.47
C GLY A 291 11.50 7.26 -2.69
N ALA A 292 12.26 8.25 -2.21
CA ALA A 292 13.73 8.29 -2.37
C ALA A 292 14.45 7.11 -1.70
N SER A 293 13.91 6.56 -0.60
CA SER A 293 14.54 5.47 0.14
C SER A 293 14.81 4.22 -0.71
N MET A 294 13.92 3.90 -1.65
CA MET A 294 14.12 2.80 -2.58
C MET A 294 15.20 3.13 -3.61
N LEU A 295 15.26 4.36 -4.10
CA LEU A 295 16.27 4.81 -5.06
C LEU A 295 17.67 4.81 -4.44
N ASP A 296 17.80 5.29 -3.19
CA ASP A 296 19.05 5.23 -2.43
C ASP A 296 19.50 3.78 -2.23
N MET A 297 18.57 2.87 -1.91
CA MET A 297 18.87 1.45 -1.77
C MET A 297 19.34 0.83 -3.09
N LEU A 298 18.66 1.13 -4.21
CA LEU A 298 19.07 0.63 -5.54
C LEU A 298 20.47 1.15 -5.91
N GLU A 299 20.74 2.44 -5.68
CA GLU A 299 22.05 3.07 -5.91
C GLU A 299 23.13 2.38 -5.06
N ALA A 300 22.85 2.09 -3.79
CA ALA A 300 23.77 1.38 -2.89
C ALA A 300 24.11 -0.05 -3.35
N HIS A 301 23.20 -0.72 -4.08
CA HIS A 301 23.44 -2.03 -4.70
C HIS A 301 24.02 -1.94 -6.12
N GLY A 302 24.43 -0.74 -6.55
CA GLY A 302 25.00 -0.52 -7.87
C GLY A 302 23.99 -0.64 -9.02
N ILE A 303 22.70 -0.45 -8.74
CA ILE A 303 21.63 -0.44 -9.73
C ILE A 303 21.34 1.03 -10.06
N TYR A 304 21.89 1.48 -11.19
CA TYR A 304 21.78 2.87 -11.63
C TYR A 304 20.77 2.99 -12.75
N PHE A 305 19.97 4.04 -12.72
CA PHE A 305 19.15 4.44 -13.84
C PHE A 305 20.02 5.08 -14.91
N THR A 306 19.76 4.75 -16.16
CA THR A 306 20.33 5.49 -17.29
C THR A 306 19.75 6.90 -17.34
N PRO A 307 20.51 7.87 -17.88
CA PRO A 307 20.02 9.21 -18.19
C PRO A 307 18.64 9.24 -18.87
N GLU A 308 18.44 8.33 -19.84
CA GLU A 308 17.23 8.19 -20.64
C GLU A 308 16.05 7.66 -19.83
N GLU A 309 16.28 6.68 -18.94
CA GLU A 309 15.26 6.16 -18.04
C GLU A 309 14.78 7.23 -17.05
N ILE A 310 15.71 8.00 -16.48
CA ILE A 310 15.32 9.11 -15.59
C ILE A 310 14.50 10.15 -16.35
N ASP A 311 14.95 10.56 -17.55
CA ASP A 311 14.21 11.51 -18.38
C ASP A 311 12.83 10.95 -18.82
N GLN A 312 12.71 9.63 -18.96
CA GLN A 312 11.45 8.95 -19.23
C GLN A 312 10.50 9.02 -18.03
N GLU A 313 10.98 8.73 -16.83
CA GLU A 313 10.19 8.77 -15.60
C GLU A 313 9.71 10.18 -15.26
N LEU A 314 10.61 11.16 -15.29
CA LEU A 314 10.27 12.56 -15.04
C LEU A 314 9.23 13.07 -16.04
N TYR A 315 9.33 12.67 -17.31
CA TYR A 315 8.34 13.04 -18.32
C TYR A 315 6.98 12.38 -18.11
N GLN A 316 6.95 11.12 -17.67
CA GLN A 316 5.70 10.44 -17.35
C GLN A 316 5.02 11.05 -16.13
N ALA A 317 5.77 11.35 -15.07
CA ALA A 317 5.28 12.08 -13.90
C ALA A 317 4.67 13.42 -14.32
N LEU A 318 5.41 14.22 -15.10
CA LEU A 318 4.93 15.49 -15.64
C LEU A 318 3.64 15.35 -16.46
N ARG A 319 3.49 14.26 -17.22
CA ARG A 319 2.27 14.02 -18.02
C ARG A 319 1.05 13.70 -17.17
N GLN A 320 1.25 13.11 -15.99
CA GLN A 320 0.21 12.71 -15.05
C GLN A 320 -0.27 13.86 -14.15
N GLU A 321 0.46 14.98 -14.08
CA GLU A 321 0.07 16.15 -13.30
C GLU A 321 -1.31 16.68 -13.70
N GLN A 322 -2.21 16.85 -12.74
CA GLN A 322 -3.56 17.31 -13.02
C GLN A 322 -3.58 18.79 -13.42
N ASP A 323 -2.85 19.62 -12.67
CA ASP A 323 -2.67 21.03 -12.97
C ASP A 323 -1.59 21.19 -14.05
N LYS A 324 -1.95 21.88 -15.15
CA LYS A 324 -1.07 22.16 -16.28
C LYS A 324 -0.52 23.59 -16.25
N THR A 325 -1.09 24.42 -15.39
CA THR A 325 -0.81 25.86 -15.26
C THR A 325 0.16 26.16 -14.13
N ALA A 326 0.41 25.20 -13.24
CA ALA A 326 1.42 25.29 -12.18
C ALA A 326 2.66 24.44 -12.49
N VAL A 327 3.81 24.89 -12.02
CA VAL A 327 5.04 24.10 -12.02
C VAL A 327 4.86 22.98 -11.00
N PRO A 328 5.14 21.70 -11.35
CA PRO A 328 4.98 20.61 -10.41
C PRO A 328 5.81 20.81 -9.14
N ALA A 329 5.31 20.37 -8.00
CA ALA A 329 5.97 20.57 -6.70
C ALA A 329 7.44 20.09 -6.71
N TRP A 330 7.69 18.92 -7.29
CA TRP A 330 9.03 18.31 -7.44
C TRP A 330 9.99 19.08 -8.37
N LEU A 331 9.53 20.11 -9.07
CA LEU A 331 10.36 21.06 -9.84
C LEU A 331 10.39 22.46 -9.22
N SER A 332 9.43 22.79 -8.37
CA SER A 332 9.28 24.12 -7.77
C SER A 332 10.32 24.41 -6.67
N GLY A 333 10.96 23.38 -6.11
CA GLY A 333 11.82 23.48 -4.93
C GLY A 333 11.05 23.58 -3.61
N SER A 334 9.73 23.37 -3.64
CA SER A 334 8.89 23.26 -2.45
C SER A 334 9.03 21.88 -1.84
N THR A 335 9.63 21.79 -0.66
CA THR A 335 9.74 20.54 0.10
C THR A 335 8.36 20.17 0.65
N GLN A 336 7.68 19.23 0.01
CA GLN A 336 6.45 18.63 0.52
C GLN A 336 6.72 17.22 1.04
N PRO A 337 6.16 16.81 2.19
CA PRO A 337 6.39 15.49 2.79
C PRO A 337 5.61 14.37 2.07
N ASN A 338 5.78 14.26 0.75
CA ASN A 338 5.15 13.24 -0.08
C ASN A 338 6.23 12.34 -0.67
N THR A 339 6.12 11.02 -0.43
CA THR A 339 7.09 10.02 -0.88
C THR A 339 7.33 10.10 -2.39
N ARG A 340 6.27 10.26 -3.20
CA ARG A 340 6.39 10.45 -4.65
C ARG A 340 7.18 11.71 -5.01
N ILE A 341 6.90 12.83 -4.36
CA ILE A 341 7.59 14.11 -4.64
C ILE A 341 9.08 13.95 -4.32
N SER A 342 9.41 13.38 -3.15
CA SER A 342 10.80 13.16 -2.73
C SER A 342 11.60 12.31 -3.72
N ALA A 343 11.00 11.26 -4.30
CA ALA A 343 11.68 10.47 -5.33
C ALA A 343 11.90 11.24 -6.63
N LEU A 344 10.94 12.04 -7.06
CA LEU A 344 11.10 12.85 -8.27
C LEU A 344 12.16 13.94 -8.07
N GLU A 345 12.22 14.55 -6.88
CA GLU A 345 13.29 15.49 -6.50
C GLU A 345 14.66 14.82 -6.51
N TRP A 346 14.75 13.60 -5.96
CA TRP A 346 15.97 12.78 -6.02
C TRP A 346 16.42 12.57 -7.48
N LEU A 347 15.51 12.19 -8.37
CA LEU A 347 15.80 12.01 -9.80
C LEU A 347 16.22 13.32 -10.47
N VAL A 348 15.62 14.45 -10.07
CA VAL A 348 15.99 15.78 -10.57
C VAL A 348 17.41 16.14 -10.19
N GLU A 349 17.82 15.90 -8.95
CA GLU A 349 19.17 16.17 -8.47
C GLU A 349 20.21 15.37 -9.27
N ARG A 350 20.00 14.06 -9.45
CA ARG A 350 20.89 13.18 -10.23
C ARG A 350 20.95 13.54 -11.72
N ARG A 351 19.98 14.31 -12.23
CA ARG A 351 19.99 14.84 -13.60
C ARG A 351 20.47 16.29 -13.70
N GLY A 352 21.25 16.75 -12.74
CA GLY A 352 21.87 18.08 -12.79
C GLY A 352 20.93 19.20 -12.35
N GLY A 353 19.92 18.86 -11.55
CA GLY A 353 19.01 19.81 -10.92
C GLY A 353 17.85 20.29 -11.80
N ARG A 354 16.99 21.12 -11.18
CA ARG A 354 15.70 21.53 -11.75
C ARG A 354 15.80 22.21 -13.12
N VAL A 355 16.81 23.06 -13.32
CA VAL A 355 16.96 23.85 -14.56
C VAL A 355 17.26 22.94 -15.75
N ALA A 356 18.21 22.01 -15.59
CA ALA A 356 18.59 21.05 -16.61
C ALA A 356 17.40 20.11 -16.96
N VAL A 357 16.68 19.64 -15.94
CA VAL A 357 15.49 18.80 -16.14
C VAL A 357 14.38 19.56 -16.86
N MET A 358 14.04 20.77 -16.42
CA MET A 358 13.04 21.62 -17.11
C MET A 358 13.41 21.81 -18.58
N GLY A 359 14.67 22.14 -18.87
CA GLY A 359 15.17 22.28 -20.24
C GLY A 359 14.91 21.03 -21.10
N ARG A 360 15.23 19.84 -20.58
CA ARG A 360 14.95 18.57 -21.26
C ARG A 360 13.46 18.29 -21.43
N MET A 361 12.65 18.54 -20.41
CA MET A 361 11.19 18.36 -20.47
C MET A 361 10.54 19.31 -21.48
N ILE A 362 10.99 20.57 -21.56
CA ILE A 362 10.53 21.57 -22.54
C ILE A 362 10.81 21.10 -23.96
N MET A 363 12.03 20.60 -24.25
CA MET A 363 12.37 20.04 -25.56
C MET A 363 11.45 18.89 -25.95
N ARG A 364 11.13 18.02 -24.99
CA ARG A 364 10.23 16.87 -25.22
C ARG A 364 8.77 17.28 -25.42
N LEU A 365 8.30 18.26 -24.65
CA LEU A 365 6.96 18.84 -24.78
C LEU A 365 6.80 19.62 -26.09
N ALA A 366 7.87 20.21 -26.64
CA ALA A 366 7.83 20.95 -27.90
C ALA A 366 7.40 20.06 -29.08
N SER A 367 7.84 18.80 -29.07
CA SER A 367 7.42 17.78 -30.05
C SER A 367 5.99 17.26 -29.81
N GLY A 368 5.35 17.64 -28.70
CA GLY A 368 4.02 17.19 -28.29
C GLY A 368 2.85 17.80 -29.09
N GLY A 369 1.65 17.26 -28.85
CA GLY A 369 0.40 17.80 -29.40
C GLY A 369 -0.13 19.02 -28.63
N LYS A 370 -1.21 19.65 -29.14
CA LYS A 370 -1.87 20.82 -28.52
C LYS A 370 -2.22 20.63 -27.03
N ARG A 371 -2.50 19.39 -26.60
CA ARG A 371 -2.80 19.04 -25.19
C ARG A 371 -1.65 19.32 -24.21
N GLN A 372 -0.42 19.42 -24.70
CA GLN A 372 0.78 19.69 -23.90
C GLN A 372 1.17 21.18 -23.90
N PHE A 373 0.44 22.03 -24.62
CA PHE A 373 0.83 23.43 -24.80
C PHE A 373 0.87 24.21 -23.49
N GLU A 374 -0.17 24.08 -22.65
CA GLU A 374 -0.20 24.81 -21.38
C GLU A 374 0.95 24.40 -20.45
N ARG A 375 1.26 23.09 -20.35
CA ARG A 375 2.43 22.63 -19.60
C ARG A 375 3.74 23.17 -20.16
N PHE A 376 3.88 23.21 -21.48
CA PHE A 376 5.04 23.81 -22.12
C PHE A 376 5.19 25.28 -21.72
N LYS A 377 4.11 26.07 -21.79
CA LYS A 377 4.15 27.50 -21.43
C LYS A 377 4.57 27.70 -19.98
N THR A 378 3.94 26.96 -19.06
CA THR A 378 4.24 27.02 -17.63
C THR A 378 5.70 26.71 -17.35
N LEU A 379 6.21 25.57 -17.83
CA LEU A 379 7.61 25.18 -17.61
C LEU A 379 8.60 26.09 -18.33
N TYR A 380 8.29 26.52 -19.55
CA TYR A 380 9.17 27.40 -20.32
C TYR A 380 9.32 28.76 -19.66
N ASN A 381 8.22 29.34 -19.16
CA ASN A 381 8.24 30.62 -18.46
C ASN A 381 9.05 30.53 -17.16
N GLU A 382 8.81 29.49 -16.35
CA GLU A 382 9.58 29.27 -15.12
C GLU A 382 11.07 29.05 -15.43
N TRP A 383 11.38 28.18 -16.39
CA TRP A 383 12.76 27.91 -16.80
C TRP A 383 13.47 29.17 -17.29
N LEU A 384 12.79 30.04 -18.04
CA LEU A 384 13.36 31.32 -18.48
C LEU A 384 13.71 32.26 -17.32
N LEU A 385 12.96 32.20 -16.21
CA LEU A 385 13.25 32.98 -15.02
C LEU A 385 14.45 32.46 -14.26
N LEU A 386 14.74 31.15 -14.33
CA LEU A 386 15.81 30.50 -13.57
C LEU A 386 17.16 30.47 -14.29
N VAL A 387 17.18 30.52 -15.62
CA VAL A 387 18.42 30.50 -16.40
C VAL A 387 19.00 31.90 -16.50
N HIS A 388 19.92 32.23 -15.59
CA HIS A 388 20.44 33.59 -15.48
C HIS A 388 21.62 33.92 -16.40
N ASP A 389 22.56 33.00 -16.73
CA ASP A 389 23.78 33.42 -17.45
C ASP A 389 24.36 32.42 -18.49
N ASP A 390 23.86 31.18 -18.60
CA ASP A 390 24.32 30.26 -19.64
C ASP A 390 23.61 30.54 -20.97
N LEU A 391 24.15 31.49 -21.73
CA LEU A 391 23.62 31.86 -23.05
C LEU A 391 23.63 30.69 -24.02
N ASP A 392 24.59 29.77 -23.90
CA ASP A 392 24.78 28.68 -24.87
C ASP A 392 23.79 27.54 -24.63
N GLU A 393 23.61 27.07 -23.38
CA GLU A 393 22.58 26.08 -23.06
C GLU A 393 21.18 26.64 -23.34
N ARG A 394 20.94 27.88 -22.94
CA ARG A 394 19.66 28.56 -23.16
C ARG A 394 19.33 28.66 -24.65
N ARG A 395 20.32 29.05 -25.47
CA ARG A 395 20.16 29.15 -26.92
C ARG A 395 19.98 27.77 -27.55
N SER A 396 20.76 26.77 -27.12
CA SER A 396 20.68 25.38 -27.61
C SER A 396 19.29 24.78 -27.42
N ILE A 397 18.71 24.90 -26.22
CA ILE A 397 17.35 24.42 -25.93
C ILE A 397 16.32 25.16 -26.78
N LYS A 398 16.42 26.49 -26.87
CA LYS A 398 15.50 27.30 -27.69
C LYS A 398 15.56 26.91 -29.16
N ILE A 399 16.74 26.74 -29.75
CA ILE A 399 16.91 26.31 -31.14
C ILE A 399 16.29 24.92 -31.35
N LYS A 400 16.54 23.96 -30.46
CA LYS A 400 15.94 22.62 -30.55
C LYS A 400 14.42 22.67 -30.48
N CYS A 401 13.85 23.48 -29.58
CA CYS A 401 12.41 23.68 -29.49
C CYS A 401 11.82 24.37 -30.74
N LEU A 402 12.56 25.29 -31.38
CA LEU A 402 12.13 25.89 -32.64
C LEU A 402 12.14 24.87 -33.78
N ALA A 403 13.14 24.00 -33.84
CA ALA A 403 13.24 22.99 -34.90
C ALA A 403 12.12 21.93 -34.80
N THR A 404 11.78 21.47 -33.59
CA THR A 404 10.77 20.41 -33.39
C THR A 404 9.36 20.93 -33.10
N GLY A 405 9.25 22.18 -32.68
CA GLY A 405 8.03 22.78 -32.15
C GLY A 405 6.96 23.06 -33.21
N ARG A 406 5.69 23.00 -32.79
CA ARG A 406 4.56 23.42 -33.62
C ARG A 406 4.43 24.95 -33.67
N ALA A 407 3.73 25.47 -34.69
CA ALA A 407 3.61 26.92 -34.93
C ALA A 407 3.11 27.75 -33.73
N PHE A 408 2.23 27.20 -32.89
CA PHE A 408 1.73 27.91 -31.70
C PHE A 408 2.76 27.96 -30.56
N LEU A 409 3.65 26.96 -30.44
CA LEU A 409 4.76 26.95 -29.49
C LEU A 409 5.81 27.99 -29.90
N LYS A 410 6.21 27.96 -31.19
CA LYS A 410 7.15 28.94 -31.75
C LYS A 410 6.65 30.38 -31.50
N GLN A 411 5.35 30.62 -31.71
CA GLN A 411 4.72 31.91 -31.43
C GLN A 411 4.85 32.35 -29.95
N HIS A 412 4.60 31.46 -28.98
CA HIS A 412 4.79 31.77 -27.56
C HIS A 412 6.25 32.06 -27.23
N MET A 413 7.19 31.34 -27.85
CA MET A 413 8.62 31.59 -27.64
C MET A 413 9.04 32.98 -28.17
N PHE A 414 8.55 33.39 -29.35
CA PHE A 414 8.84 34.72 -29.91
C PHE A 414 8.29 35.87 -29.08
N SER A 415 7.15 35.69 -28.40
CA SER A 415 6.62 36.75 -27.52
C SER A 415 7.50 37.02 -26.30
N HIS A 416 8.34 36.06 -25.90
CA HIS A 416 9.26 36.21 -24.77
C HIS A 416 10.69 36.55 -25.21
N ASN A 417 11.10 36.11 -26.40
CA ASN A 417 12.41 36.42 -26.95
C ASN A 417 12.33 36.59 -28.48
N PRO A 418 12.00 37.79 -28.96
CA PRO A 418 11.92 38.09 -30.39
C PRO A 418 13.21 37.79 -31.17
N GLN A 419 14.38 37.86 -30.51
CA GLN A 419 15.68 37.56 -31.14
C GLN A 419 15.81 36.12 -31.63
N LEU A 420 14.95 35.21 -31.17
CA LEU A 420 14.87 33.85 -31.71
C LEU A 420 14.47 33.80 -33.19
N PHE A 421 13.90 34.87 -33.73
CA PHE A 421 13.63 34.98 -35.15
C PHE A 421 14.91 34.95 -36.01
N VAL A 422 16.02 35.51 -35.50
CA VAL A 422 17.33 35.49 -36.18
C VAL A 422 17.85 34.06 -36.35
N ASP A 423 17.64 33.19 -35.38
CA ASP A 423 18.02 31.79 -35.51
C ASP A 423 17.07 31.05 -36.48
N LEU A 424 15.78 31.37 -36.44
CA LEU A 424 14.75 30.77 -37.29
C LEU A 424 15.01 30.97 -38.79
N VAL A 425 15.49 32.15 -39.19
CA VAL A 425 15.76 32.46 -40.61
C VAL A 425 16.87 31.58 -41.21
N THR A 426 17.70 30.98 -40.37
CA THR A 426 18.75 30.09 -40.85
C THR A 426 18.23 28.66 -41.10
N THR A 427 17.29 28.18 -40.28
CA THR A 427 16.92 26.76 -40.24
C THR A 427 15.58 26.42 -40.90
N GLU A 428 14.64 27.37 -40.99
CA GLU A 428 13.25 27.08 -41.39
C GLU A 428 12.94 27.49 -42.83
N SER A 429 11.83 26.97 -43.38
CA SER A 429 11.34 27.36 -44.69
C SER A 429 10.78 28.79 -44.70
N LEU A 430 10.80 29.44 -45.88
CA LEU A 430 10.25 30.78 -46.07
C LEU A 430 8.80 30.91 -45.55
N THR A 431 7.96 29.90 -45.73
CA THR A 431 6.56 29.92 -45.28
C THR A 431 6.45 30.03 -43.75
N VAL A 432 7.28 29.28 -43.02
CA VAL A 432 7.33 29.32 -41.56
C VAL A 432 7.90 30.66 -41.08
N VAL A 433 8.96 31.13 -41.73
CA VAL A 433 9.60 32.42 -41.45
C VAL A 433 8.62 33.58 -41.67
N ALA A 434 7.92 33.63 -42.80
CA ALA A 434 6.95 34.68 -43.09
C ALA A 434 5.78 34.69 -42.09
N SER A 435 5.31 33.51 -41.68
CA SER A 435 4.26 33.40 -40.65
C SER A 435 4.74 33.86 -39.27
N ALA A 436 5.97 33.49 -38.88
CA ALA A 436 6.59 33.92 -37.63
C ALA A 436 6.84 35.43 -37.61
N TYR A 437 7.33 35.98 -38.72
CA TYR A 437 7.55 37.41 -38.91
C TYR A 437 6.24 38.20 -38.71
N ALA A 438 5.17 37.83 -39.43
CA ALA A 438 3.89 38.53 -39.35
C ALA A 438 3.25 38.51 -37.95
N LYS A 439 3.64 37.55 -37.10
CA LYS A 439 3.22 37.50 -35.69
C LYS A 439 4.14 38.33 -34.80
N THR A 440 5.45 38.28 -35.04
CA THR A 440 6.44 39.07 -34.30
C THR A 440 6.21 40.57 -34.53
N GLU A 441 5.95 40.97 -35.77
CA GLU A 441 5.56 42.33 -36.21
C GLU A 441 4.37 42.89 -35.43
N ARG A 442 3.44 42.04 -34.98
CA ARG A 442 2.24 42.47 -34.21
C ARG A 442 2.48 42.64 -32.71
N VAL A 443 3.51 42.02 -32.17
CA VAL A 443 3.72 41.91 -30.71
C VAL A 443 4.88 42.76 -30.24
N VAL A 444 5.80 43.10 -31.14
CA VAL A 444 7.07 43.76 -30.82
C VAL A 444 7.04 45.22 -31.26
N ALA A 445 7.65 46.11 -30.47
CA ALA A 445 7.79 47.51 -30.84
C ALA A 445 8.63 47.67 -32.12
N LEU A 446 8.30 48.66 -32.94
CA LEU A 446 8.91 48.90 -34.25
C LEU A 446 10.46 48.92 -34.21
N GLU A 447 11.03 49.57 -33.20
CA GLU A 447 12.47 49.68 -33.02
C GLU A 447 13.15 48.32 -32.80
N VAL A 448 12.54 47.48 -31.98
CA VAL A 448 13.02 46.12 -31.70
C VAL A 448 12.83 45.23 -32.93
N LEU A 449 11.73 45.39 -33.66
CA LEU A 449 11.49 44.67 -34.91
C LEU A 449 12.58 45.00 -35.95
N ARG A 450 12.91 46.28 -36.15
CA ARG A 450 13.97 46.71 -37.08
C ARG A 450 15.34 46.14 -36.71
N ALA A 451 15.68 46.11 -35.43
CA ALA A 451 16.93 45.50 -34.98
C ALA A 451 16.99 44.00 -35.35
N ILE A 452 15.88 43.28 -35.10
CA ILE A 452 15.77 41.86 -35.46
C ILE A 452 15.85 41.66 -36.97
N GLU A 453 15.20 42.50 -37.76
CA GLU A 453 15.25 42.43 -39.23
C GLU A 453 16.66 42.59 -39.79
N ILE A 454 17.39 43.60 -39.33
CA ILE A 454 18.78 43.85 -39.75
C ILE A 454 19.66 42.64 -39.41
N GLU A 455 19.54 42.13 -38.18
CA GLU A 455 20.32 40.98 -37.74
C GLU A 455 19.94 39.71 -38.51
N SER A 456 18.65 39.50 -38.75
CA SER A 456 18.11 38.35 -39.50
C SER A 456 18.52 38.40 -40.96
N LEU A 457 18.53 39.58 -41.58
CA LEU A 457 19.00 39.78 -42.94
C LEU A 457 20.49 39.46 -43.06
N SER A 458 21.31 39.98 -42.14
CA SER A 458 22.74 39.65 -42.07
C SER A 458 22.96 38.14 -41.93
N LYS A 459 22.21 37.49 -41.04
CA LYS A 459 22.29 36.04 -40.83
C LYS A 459 21.85 35.24 -42.05
N ALA A 460 20.77 35.66 -42.72
CA ALA A 460 20.29 35.03 -43.94
C ALA A 460 21.28 35.16 -45.11
N ILE A 461 21.93 36.33 -45.25
CA ILE A 461 23.03 36.55 -46.22
C ILE A 461 24.17 35.57 -45.95
N ASN A 462 24.62 35.49 -44.70
CA ASN A 462 25.72 34.60 -44.31
C ASN A 462 25.39 33.12 -44.53
N CYS A 463 24.12 32.73 -44.39
CA CYS A 463 23.64 31.37 -44.66
C CYS A 463 23.21 31.13 -46.12
N GLY A 464 23.34 32.11 -47.02
CA GLY A 464 22.96 31.97 -48.44
C GLY A 464 21.45 31.79 -48.69
N ARG A 465 20.58 32.22 -47.76
CA ARG A 465 19.12 32.02 -47.81
C ARG A 465 18.43 33.09 -48.67
N GLN A 466 18.62 33.05 -49.99
CA GLN A 466 18.12 34.05 -50.95
C GLN A 466 16.60 34.29 -50.88
N ASP A 467 15.82 33.23 -50.63
CA ASP A 467 14.37 33.28 -50.45
C ASP A 467 13.95 34.19 -49.28
N ILE A 468 14.66 34.08 -48.15
CA ILE A 468 14.41 34.87 -46.94
C ILE A 468 14.97 36.29 -47.07
N ILE A 469 16.14 36.47 -47.71
CA ILE A 469 16.72 37.80 -47.99
C ILE A 469 15.71 38.67 -48.75
N GLN A 470 15.18 38.16 -49.86
CA GLN A 470 14.18 38.90 -50.66
C GLN A 470 12.88 39.15 -49.89
N PHE A 471 12.51 38.28 -48.95
CA PHE A 471 11.34 38.49 -48.11
C PHE A 471 11.56 39.63 -47.11
N LEU A 472 12.69 39.64 -46.40
CA LEU A 472 13.03 40.67 -45.41
C LEU A 472 13.22 42.04 -46.08
N GLU A 473 13.91 42.12 -47.21
CA GLU A 473 14.08 43.38 -47.96
C GLU A 473 12.73 43.98 -48.39
N ARG A 474 11.78 43.14 -48.81
CA ARG A 474 10.43 43.60 -49.18
C ARG A 474 9.64 44.10 -47.99
N LYS A 475 9.87 43.55 -46.81
CA LYS A 475 9.22 43.98 -45.57
C LYS A 475 9.79 45.30 -45.07
N MET A 476 11.12 45.43 -45.01
CA MET A 476 11.81 46.65 -44.60
C MET A 476 11.56 47.86 -45.50
N LYS A 477 11.19 47.66 -46.78
CA LYS A 477 10.85 48.76 -47.73
C LYS A 477 9.41 49.28 -47.61
N ARG A 478 8.53 48.58 -46.89
CA ARG A 478 7.09 48.92 -46.80
C ARG A 478 6.76 49.84 -45.63
N GLU A 479 7.71 50.06 -44.74
CA GLU A 479 7.67 51.04 -43.65
C GLU A 479 8.37 52.34 -44.08
#